data_AF-G5EJL3-F1
#
_entry.id   AF-G5EJL3-F1
#
_cell.length_a   1.000
_cell.length_b   1.000
_cell.length_c   1.000
_cell.angle_alpha   90.00
_cell.angle_beta   90.00
_cell.angle_gamma   90.00
#
_symmetry.space_group_name_H-M   'P 1'
#
loop_
_entity.id
_entity.type
_entity.pdbx_description
1 polymer ?
#
loop_
_entity_poly.entity_id
_entity_poly.type
_entity_poly.pdbx_seq_one_letter_code
_entity_poly.pdbx_strand_id
1 'polypeptide(L)' 'NCRGSQFDARNLSPRLQSKLKRSWPDVESSNDTRFWEGEWNKHGKCSEQTLNQMQYFERSHEMWSSFNIT' A
#
# COMPACT_ATOMS: atom_id res chain seq x y z
N ASN A 1 -3.78 1.77 16.36
CA ASN A 1 -4.65 1.20 15.31
C ASN A 1 -5.96 1.96 15.25
N CYS A 2 -6.24 2.62 14.12
CA CYS A 2 -7.52 3.30 13.89
C CYS A 2 -8.59 2.29 13.44
N ARG A 3 -9.86 2.65 13.63
CA ARG A 3 -10.99 1.88 13.10
C ARG A 3 -11.09 2.11 11.58
N GLY A 4 -11.38 1.06 10.82
CA GLY A 4 -11.51 1.12 9.35
C GLY A 4 -11.65 -0.26 8.72
N SER A 5 -11.84 -0.33 7.40
CA SER A 5 -11.95 -1.58 6.65
C SER A 5 -10.63 -2.35 6.65
N GLN A 6 -10.65 -3.66 6.87
CA GLN A 6 -9.43 -4.47 6.79
C GLN A 6 -8.88 -4.47 5.36
N PHE A 7 -7.59 -4.76 5.24
CA PHE A 7 -6.95 -4.95 3.94
C PHE A 7 -7.70 -5.99 3.12
N ASP A 8 -7.86 -5.73 1.82
CA ASP A 8 -8.41 -6.70 0.87
C ASP A 8 -7.64 -6.54 -0.45
N ALA A 9 -6.81 -7.53 -0.77
CA ALA A 9 -6.00 -7.52 -1.98
C ALA A 9 -6.82 -7.32 -3.28
N ARG A 10 -8.13 -7.66 -3.27
CA ARG A 10 -9.03 -7.45 -4.41
C ARG A 10 -9.31 -5.97 -4.67
N ASN A 11 -9.11 -5.10 -3.68
CA ASN A 11 -9.21 -3.65 -3.83
C ASN A 11 -8.00 -3.05 -4.56
N LEU A 12 -6.93 -3.81 -4.77
CA LEU A 12 -5.76 -3.38 -5.54
C LEU A 12 -5.84 -3.96 -6.95
N SER A 13 -5.85 -3.08 -7.96
CA SER A 13 -5.80 -3.53 -9.35
C SER A 13 -4.51 -4.31 -9.64
N PRO A 14 -4.51 -5.29 -10.56
CA PRO A 14 -3.29 -6.01 -10.93
C PRO A 14 -2.14 -5.08 -11.36
N ARG A 15 -2.47 -3.99 -12.05
CA ARG A 15 -1.51 -2.96 -12.46
C ARG A 15 -0.87 -2.25 -11.26
N LEU A 16 -1.66 -1.92 -10.24
CA LEU A 16 -1.15 -1.30 -9.01
C LEU A 16 -0.27 -2.28 -8.23
N GLN A 17 -0.68 -3.55 -8.11
CA GLN A 17 0.15 -4.58 -7.48
C GLN A 17 1.53 -4.69 -8.16
N SER A 18 1.60 -4.72 -9.49
CA SER A 18 2.88 -4.73 -10.21
C SER A 18 3.74 -3.50 -9.93
N LYS A 19 3.13 -2.32 -9.78
CA LYS A 19 3.84 -1.09 -9.40
C LYS A 19 4.38 -1.16 -7.97
N LEU A 20 3.57 -1.65 -7.02
CA LEU A 20 3.96 -1.79 -5.63
C LEU A 20 5.08 -2.81 -5.44
N LYS A 21 5.10 -3.93 -6.19
CA LYS A 21 6.22 -4.89 -6.16
C LYS A 21 7.60 -4.25 -6.44
N ARG A 22 7.63 -3.16 -7.21
CA ARG A 22 8.86 -2.41 -7.49
C ARG A 22 9.11 -1.29 -6.50
N SER A 23 8.06 -0.57 -6.12
CA SER A 23 8.17 0.67 -5.33
C SER A 23 8.11 0.44 -3.82
N TRP A 24 7.53 -0.67 -3.38
CA TRP A 24 7.31 -0.98 -1.98
C TRP A 24 7.33 -2.51 -1.72
N PRO A 25 8.45 -3.20 -2.00
CA PRO A 25 8.59 -4.63 -1.77
C PRO A 25 8.77 -4.96 -0.28
N ASP A 26 8.42 -6.19 0.10
CA ASP A 26 8.86 -6.78 1.36
C ASP A 26 10.32 -7.25 1.25
N VAL A 27 11.21 -6.56 1.97
CA VAL A 27 12.65 -6.84 1.97
C VAL A 27 13.08 -7.84 3.04
N GLU A 28 12.20 -8.24 3.95
CA GLU A 28 12.51 -9.15 5.06
C GLU A 28 12.08 -10.59 4.76
N SER A 29 10.82 -10.77 4.32
CA SER A 29 10.22 -12.11 4.19
C SER A 29 9.81 -12.48 2.76
N SER A 30 10.05 -11.59 1.79
CA SER A 30 9.64 -11.75 0.38
C SER A 30 8.13 -11.96 0.17
N ASN A 31 7.30 -11.53 1.12
CA ASN A 31 5.84 -11.63 1.04
C ASN A 31 5.20 -10.22 1.02
N ASP A 32 5.23 -9.62 -0.17
CA ASP A 32 4.73 -8.27 -0.41
C ASP A 32 3.28 -8.08 0.08
N THR A 33 2.39 -9.03 -0.20
CA THR A 33 0.97 -8.90 0.17
C THR A 33 0.78 -8.86 1.68
N ARG A 34 1.51 -9.70 2.43
CA ARG A 34 1.46 -9.69 3.90
C ARG A 34 2.01 -8.39 4.47
N PHE A 35 3.06 -7.85 3.85
CA PHE A 35 3.62 -6.57 4.22
C PHE A 35 2.62 -5.42 3.97
N TRP A 36 2.02 -5.34 2.78
CA TRP A 36 1.01 -4.33 2.45
C TRP A 36 -0.23 -4.43 3.36
N GLU A 37 -0.66 -5.65 3.69
CA GLU A 37 -1.73 -5.88 4.66
C GLU A 37 -1.40 -5.26 6.02
N GLY A 38 -0.18 -5.49 6.53
CA GLY A 38 0.29 -4.92 7.79
C GLY A 38 0.28 -3.39 7.76
N GLU A 39 0.81 -2.79 6.69
CA GLU A 39 0.88 -1.34 6.52
C GLU A 39 -0.52 -0.70 6.43
N TRP A 40 -1.44 -1.28 5.65
CA TRP A 40 -2.81 -0.78 5.60
C TRP A 40 -3.51 -0.93 6.95
N ASN A 41 -3.42 -2.10 7.57
CA ASN A 41 -4.14 -2.40 8.80
C ASN A 41 -3.62 -1.61 10.00
N LYS A 42 -2.36 -1.21 10.01
CA LYS A 42 -1.73 -0.42 11.07
C LYS A 42 -1.82 1.09 10.80
N HIS A 43 -1.56 1.52 9.56
CA HIS A 43 -1.40 2.92 9.18
C HIS A 43 -2.49 3.41 8.22
N GLY A 44 -2.71 2.72 7.10
CA GLY A 44 -3.60 3.20 6.03
C GLY A 44 -5.04 3.48 6.47
N LYS A 45 -5.62 2.63 7.33
CA LYS A 45 -6.98 2.83 7.86
C LYS A 45 -7.16 4.13 8.66
N CYS A 46 -6.08 4.71 9.18
CA CYS A 46 -6.16 6.02 9.86
C CYS A 46 -6.42 7.20 8.90
N SER A 47 -6.28 6.98 7.60
CA SER A 47 -6.57 7.94 6.53
C SER A 47 -7.77 7.55 5.66
N GLU A 48 -8.51 6.50 6.03
CA GLU A 48 -9.58 5.94 5.18
C GLU A 48 -10.71 6.95 4.88
N GLN A 49 -10.91 7.92 5.77
CA GLN A 49 -11.87 9.02 5.57
C GLN A 49 -11.55 9.93 4.38
N THR A 50 -10.31 9.93 3.88
CA THR A 50 -9.87 10.73 2.72
C THR A 50 -9.29 9.89 1.59
N LEU A 51 -8.63 8.77 1.92
CA LEU A 51 -7.98 7.87 0.97
C LEU A 51 -8.48 6.45 1.22
N ASN A 52 -9.28 5.92 0.29
CA ASN A 52 -9.60 4.50 0.33
C ASN A 52 -8.33 3.65 0.09
N GLN A 53 -8.43 2.34 0.28
CA GLN A 53 -7.29 1.43 0.16
C GLN A 53 -6.53 1.57 -1.17
N MET A 54 -7.25 1.65 -2.30
CA MET A 54 -6.62 1.83 -3.61
C MET A 54 -5.85 3.16 -3.68
N GLN A 55 -6.49 4.26 -3.28
CA GLN A 55 -5.90 5.61 -3.32
C GLN A 55 -4.68 5.75 -2.40
N TYR A 56 -4.69 5.12 -1.23
CA TYR A 56 -3.57 5.09 -0.30
C TYR A 56 -2.31 4.50 -0.97
N PHE A 57 -2.47 3.35 -1.62
CA PHE A 57 -1.35 2.69 -2.29
C PHE A 57 -0.94 3.40 -3.59
N GLU A 58 -1.89 3.95 -4.35
CA GLU A 58 -1.57 4.78 -5.53
C GLU A 58 -0.75 6.00 -5.15
N ARG A 59 -1.19 6.75 -4.15
CA ARG A 59 -0.48 7.94 -3.65
C ARG A 59 0.92 7.59 -3.17
N SER A 60 1.07 6.46 -2.48
CA SER A 60 2.38 6.00 -2.00
C SER A 60 3.34 5.67 -3.15
N HIS A 61 2.84 4.99 -4.20
CA HIS A 61 3.62 4.73 -5.40
C HIS A 61 4.02 6.01 -6.14
N GLU A 62 3.10 6.97 -6.26
CA GLU A 62 3.38 8.28 -6.87
C GLU A 62 4.46 9.05 -6.11
N MET A 63 4.42 9.03 -4.78
CA MET A 63 5.46 9.63 -3.94
C MET A 63 6.81 8.97 -4.21
N TRP A 64 6.89 7.64 -4.15
CA TRP A 64 8.12 6.91 -4.49
C TRP A 64 8.65 7.27 -5.89
N SER A 65 7.77 7.35 -6.89
CA SER A 65 8.16 7.67 -8.26
C SER A 65 8.61 9.12 -8.45
N SER A 66 8.12 10.05 -7.62
CA SER A 66 8.44 11.48 -7.73
C SER A 66 9.74 11.84 -6.99
N PHE A 67 10.11 11.06 -5.97
CA PHE A 67 11.28 11.30 -5.13
C PHE A 67 12.31 10.19 -5.31
N ASN A 68 12.91 10.13 -6.50
CA ASN A 68 14.04 9.23 -6.74
C ASN A 68 15.31 9.77 -6.04
N ILE A 69 15.84 8.99 -5.09
CA ILE A 69 17.02 9.32 -4.28
C ILE A 69 18.31 8.65 -4.75
N THR A 70 18.28 7.99 -5.91
CA THR A 70 19.43 7.33 -6.57
C THR A 70 19.73 8.03 -7.89
#